data_AF-A0A3D5A5F2-F1
#
_entry.id   AF-A0A3D5A5F2-F1
#
_cell.length_a   1.000
_cell.length_b   1.000
_cell.length_c   1.000
_cell.angle_alpha   90.00
_cell.angle_beta   90.00
_cell.angle_gamma   90.00
#
_symmetry.space_group_name_H-M   'P 1'
#
loop_
_entity.id
_entity.type
_entity.pdbx_description
1 polymer ?
#
loop_
_entity_poly.entity_id
_entity_poly.type
_entity_poly.pdbx_seq_one_letter_code
_entity_poly.pdbx_strand_id
1 'polypeptide(L)'
;MGFIQKYLTPYLHNQAFRELKGYYLHERSHGKKGVLESLYTILGTTNADKVLEILLFIYKNETPSRISKCFCGSGKKYRHCHRESFIQFKKIGQERLKSIIKSIM
;
A
#
# COMPACT_ATOMS: atom_id res chain seq x y z
N MET A 1 -25.72 -26.47 -6.23
CA MET A 1 -26.24 -25.18 -5.73
C MET A 1 -25.17 -24.12 -5.38
N GLY A 2 -23.87 -24.42 -5.29
CA GLY A 2 -22.88 -23.44 -4.79
C GLY A 2 -22.52 -22.29 -5.75
N PHE A 3 -22.64 -22.48 -7.07
CA PHE A 3 -22.18 -21.48 -8.04
C PHE A 3 -23.01 -20.19 -8.03
N ILE A 4 -24.34 -20.34 -8.01
CA ILE A 4 -25.28 -19.20 -8.06
C ILE A 4 -25.07 -18.29 -6.85
N GLN A 5 -25.07 -18.85 -5.64
CA GLN A 5 -24.94 -18.07 -4.42
C GLN A 5 -23.53 -17.51 -4.21
N LYS A 6 -22.48 -18.25 -4.60
CA LYS A 6 -21.09 -17.84 -4.35
C LYS A 6 -20.53 -16.88 -5.40
N TYR A 7 -20.97 -16.98 -6.65
CA TYR A 7 -20.37 -16.22 -7.75
C TYR A 7 -21.39 -15.34 -8.47
N LEU A 8 -22.56 -15.88 -8.83
CA LEU A 8 -23.52 -15.16 -9.65
C LEU A 8 -24.23 -14.05 -8.87
N THR A 9 -24.72 -14.32 -7.67
CA THR A 9 -25.43 -13.34 -6.83
C THR A 9 -24.53 -12.12 -6.49
N PRO A 10 -23.28 -12.30 -6.03
CA PRO A 10 -22.39 -11.15 -5.78
C PRO A 10 -22.05 -10.37 -7.05
N TYR A 11 -21.86 -11.05 -8.18
CA TYR A 11 -21.59 -10.40 -9.46
C TYR A 11 -22.76 -9.50 -9.89
N LEU A 12 -23.98 -10.05 -9.90
CA LEU A 12 -25.18 -9.30 -10.30
C LEU A 12 -25.45 -8.13 -9.36
N HIS A 13 -25.25 -8.31 -8.05
CA HIS A 13 -25.38 -7.22 -7.07
C HIS A 13 -24.39 -6.08 -7.35
N ASN A 14 -23.11 -6.40 -7.57
CA ASN A 14 -22.09 -5.40 -7.88
C ASN A 14 -22.35 -4.68 -9.21
N GLN A 15 -22.85 -5.40 -10.21
CA GLN A 15 -23.17 -4.84 -11.52
C GLN A 15 -24.40 -3.90 -11.45
N ALA A 16 -25.49 -4.34 -10.81
CA ALA A 16 -26.68 -3.52 -10.62
C ALA A 16 -26.37 -2.27 -9.78
N PHE A 17 -25.52 -2.40 -8.75
CA PHE A 17 -25.07 -1.25 -7.96
C PHE A 17 -24.32 -0.22 -8.80
N ARG A 18 -23.41 -0.68 -9.68
CA ARG A 18 -22.68 0.21 -10.59
C ARG A 18 -23.60 0.91 -11.58
N GLU A 19 -24.57 0.22 -12.15
CA GLU A 19 -25.53 0.81 -13.08
C GLU A 19 -26.37 1.92 -12.41
N LEU A 20 -26.73 1.74 -11.14
CA LEU A 20 -27.52 2.70 -10.38
C LEU A 20 -26.70 3.88 -9.81
N LYS A 21 -25.45 3.65 -9.42
CA LYS A 21 -24.62 4.61 -8.67
C LYS A 21 -23.46 5.20 -9.45
N GLY A 22 -23.09 4.59 -10.58
CA GLY A 22 -21.97 5.01 -11.43
C GLY A 22 -20.58 4.57 -10.94
N TYR A 23 -20.48 3.83 -9.83
CA TYR A 23 -19.22 3.32 -9.26
C TYR A 23 -19.41 1.96 -8.59
N TYR A 24 -18.34 1.17 -8.41
CA TYR A 24 -18.41 -0.12 -7.70
C TYR A 24 -18.36 0.05 -6.17
N LEU A 25 -19.18 -0.71 -5.43
CA LEU A 25 -19.31 -0.63 -3.97
C LEU A 25 -17.99 -0.85 -3.19
N HIS A 26 -17.07 -1.64 -3.76
CA HIS A 26 -15.76 -1.96 -3.19
C HIS A 26 -14.60 -1.64 -4.14
N GLU A 27 -14.77 -0.60 -4.96
CA GLU A 27 -13.65 -0.14 -5.78
C GLU A 27 -12.56 0.43 -4.87
N ARG A 28 -11.33 -0.11 -4.97
CA ARG A 28 -10.18 0.60 -4.42
C ARG A 28 -10.14 1.96 -5.08
N SER A 29 -9.81 2.99 -4.31
CA SER A 29 -9.63 4.33 -4.88
C SER A 29 -8.63 4.21 -6.04
N HIS A 30 -8.88 4.89 -7.16
CA HIS A 30 -7.94 4.90 -8.29
C HIS A 30 -7.03 6.14 -8.22
N GLY A 31 -5.97 6.14 -9.02
CA GLY A 31 -5.01 7.26 -9.07
C GLY A 31 -4.22 7.45 -7.77
N LYS A 32 -3.90 8.70 -7.42
CA LYS A 32 -3.04 9.03 -6.26
C LYS A 32 -3.55 8.46 -4.94
N LYS A 33 -4.87 8.48 -4.73
CA LYS A 33 -5.52 8.00 -3.50
C LYS A 33 -5.39 6.48 -3.34
N GLY A 34 -5.52 5.73 -4.43
CA GLY A 34 -5.32 4.27 -4.43
C GLY A 34 -3.90 3.83 -4.12
N VAL A 35 -2.94 4.58 -4.66
CA VAL A 35 -1.52 4.36 -4.38
C VAL A 35 -1.25 4.59 -2.90
N LEU A 36 -1.76 5.67 -2.32
CA LEU A 36 -1.64 5.95 -0.89
C LEU A 36 -2.32 4.89 -0.01
N GLU A 37 -3.55 4.47 -0.32
CA GLU A 37 -4.25 3.40 0.42
C GLU A 37 -3.46 2.07 0.42
N SER A 38 -2.84 1.75 -0.72
CA SER A 38 -1.98 0.56 -0.84
C SER A 38 -0.72 0.71 0.02
N LEU A 39 -0.09 1.89 0.01
CA LEU A 39 1.09 2.19 0.81
C LEU A 39 0.78 2.19 2.32
N TYR A 40 -0.37 2.71 2.74
CA TYR A 40 -0.81 2.66 4.13
C TYR A 40 -0.90 1.23 4.65
N THR A 41 -1.45 0.34 3.82
CA THR A 41 -1.55 -1.08 4.14
C THR A 41 -0.16 -1.73 4.24
N ILE A 42 0.73 -1.47 3.29
CA ILE A 42 2.09 -2.06 3.24
C ILE A 42 2.99 -1.54 4.38
N LEU A 43 2.84 -0.27 4.75
CA LEU A 43 3.70 0.41 5.72
C LEU A 43 3.09 0.46 7.13
N GLY A 44 1.83 0.03 7.30
CA GLY A 44 1.15 0.00 8.60
C GLY A 44 0.99 1.39 9.23
N THR A 45 0.76 2.41 8.40
CA THR A 45 0.54 3.81 8.81
C THR A 45 -0.62 4.39 8.02
N THR A 46 -1.34 5.36 8.58
CA THR A 46 -2.41 6.09 7.88
C THR A 46 -2.02 7.54 7.57
N ASN A 47 -0.83 7.96 7.96
CA ASN A 47 -0.32 9.31 7.77
C ASN A 47 0.54 9.40 6.49
N ALA A 48 0.16 10.29 5.57
CA ALA A 48 0.81 10.50 4.29
C ALA A 48 2.27 10.97 4.42
N ASP A 49 2.56 11.90 5.34
CA ASP A 49 3.91 12.40 5.58
C ASP A 49 4.83 11.28 6.04
N LYS A 50 4.36 10.42 6.96
CA LYS A 50 5.12 9.24 7.39
C LYS A 50 5.37 8.26 6.26
N VAL A 51 4.42 8.09 5.34
CA VAL A 51 4.63 7.25 4.14
C VAL A 51 5.76 7.84 3.29
N LEU A 52 5.74 9.16 3.05
CA LEU A 52 6.77 9.84 2.29
C LEU A 52 8.14 9.71 2.96
N GLU A 53 8.25 9.97 4.26
CA GLU A 53 9.49 9.81 5.04
C GLU A 53 10.06 8.38 4.92
N ILE A 54 9.20 7.37 5.07
CA ILE A 54 9.60 5.97 4.94
C ILE A 54 10.11 5.67 3.53
N LEU A 55 9.39 6.12 2.49
CA LEU A 55 9.79 5.89 1.11
C LEU A 55 11.10 6.60 0.76
N LEU A 56 11.30 7.83 1.22
CA LEU A 56 12.55 8.58 1.06
C LEU A 56 13.71 7.87 1.78
N PHE A 57 13.48 7.34 2.98
CA PHE A 57 14.48 6.55 3.69
C PHE A 57 14.87 5.29 2.91
N ILE A 58 13.88 4.58 2.37
CA ILE A 58 14.13 3.39 1.53
C ILE A 58 14.87 3.78 0.25
N TYR A 59 14.54 4.92 -0.36
CA TYR A 59 15.20 5.43 -1.57
C TYR A 59 16.68 5.74 -1.35
N LYS A 60 17.06 6.22 -0.15
CA LYS A 60 18.49 6.37 0.23
C LYS A 60 19.25 5.03 0.23
N ASN A 61 18.55 3.90 0.30
CA ASN A 61 19.09 2.54 0.21
C ASN A 61 20.09 2.18 1.33
N GLU A 62 20.13 2.97 2.40
CA GLU A 62 20.89 2.70 3.60
C GLU A 62 20.18 1.61 4.40
N THR A 63 20.78 0.41 4.47
CA THR A 63 20.15 -0.72 5.14
C THR A 63 20.37 -0.60 6.66
N PRO A 64 19.31 -0.45 7.47
CA PRO A 64 19.46 -0.36 8.92
C PRO A 64 19.95 -1.67 9.52
N SER A 65 20.64 -1.58 10.65
CA SER A 65 20.99 -2.76 11.44
C SER A 65 19.73 -3.52 11.89
N ARG A 66 19.77 -4.86 11.85
CA ARG A 66 18.61 -5.71 12.18
C ARG A 66 18.05 -5.45 13.59
N ILE A 67 18.91 -5.04 14.52
CA ILE A 67 18.57 -4.88 15.95
C ILE A 67 18.21 -3.42 16.29
N SER A 68 18.53 -2.46 15.41
CA SER A 68 18.24 -1.05 15.66
C SER A 68 16.74 -0.79 15.71
N LYS A 69 16.36 0.33 16.31
CA LYS A 69 14.99 0.85 16.21
C LYS A 69 14.66 1.12 14.74
N CYS A 70 13.39 0.95 14.39
CA CYS A 70 12.91 1.23 13.05
C CYS A 70 12.93 2.73 12.76
N PHE A 71 13.30 3.11 11.54
CA PHE A 71 13.39 4.50 11.08
C PHE A 71 12.03 5.22 11.02
N CYS A 72 10.92 4.48 11.06
CA CYS A 72 9.57 5.05 11.07
C CYS A 72 9.14 5.68 12.42
N GLY A 73 10.00 5.65 13.44
CA GLY A 73 9.69 6.22 14.76
C GLY A 73 8.72 5.39 15.61
N SER A 74 8.36 4.17 15.22
CA SER A 74 7.41 3.32 15.98
C SER A 74 7.96 2.75 17.29
N GLY A 75 9.25 2.92 17.57
CA GLY A 75 9.94 2.33 18.72
C GLY A 75 10.20 0.81 18.60
N LYS A 76 9.63 0.13 17.59
CA LYS A 76 9.85 -1.30 17.34
C LYS A 76 11.24 -1.55 16.74
N LYS A 77 11.79 -2.75 16.95
CA LYS A 77 13.02 -3.19 16.27
C LYS A 77 12.78 -3.30 14.76
N TYR A 78 13.73 -2.85 13.94
CA TYR A 78 13.63 -2.84 12.48
C TYR A 78 13.19 -4.20 11.90
N ARG A 79 13.76 -5.30 12.42
CA ARG A 79 13.42 -6.66 12.00
C ARG A 79 11.94 -7.07 12.16
N HIS A 80 11.19 -6.38 13.03
CA HIS A 80 9.77 -6.65 13.32
C HIS A 80 8.85 -5.52 12.85
N CYS A 81 9.38 -4.58 12.07
CA CYS A 81 8.66 -3.40 11.61
C CYS A 81 8.78 -3.31 10.08
N HIS A 82 9.61 -2.43 9.55
CA HIS A 82 9.68 -2.19 8.10
C HIS A 82 10.70 -3.04 7.33
N ARG A 83 11.33 -4.06 7.96
CA ARG A 83 12.33 -4.89 7.25
C ARG A 83 11.78 -5.55 5.99
N GLU A 84 10.58 -6.14 6.06
CA GLU A 84 9.99 -6.83 4.91
C GLU A 84 9.64 -5.83 3.80
N SER A 85 8.96 -4.74 4.15
CA SER A 85 8.62 -3.67 3.21
C SER A 85 9.88 -3.08 2.58
N PHE A 86 10.94 -2.81 3.35
CA PHE A 86 12.23 -2.31 2.84
C PHE A 86 12.83 -3.25 1.80
N ILE A 87 12.86 -4.55 2.07
CA ILE A 87 13.37 -5.56 1.12
C ILE A 87 12.50 -5.60 -0.15
N GLN A 88 11.17 -5.55 -0.01
CA GLN A 88 10.26 -5.54 -1.15
C GLN A 88 10.48 -4.32 -2.04
N PHE A 89 10.53 -3.12 -1.46
CA PHE A 89 10.77 -1.88 -2.20
C PHE A 89 12.17 -1.84 -2.83
N LYS A 90 13.18 -2.41 -2.15
CA LYS A 90 14.53 -2.52 -2.73
C LYS A 90 14.56 -3.44 -3.96
N LYS A 91 13.79 -4.54 -3.97
CA LYS A 91 13.65 -5.44 -5.13
C LYS A 91 12.95 -4.79 -6.32
N ILE A 92 12.05 -3.83 -6.07
CA ILE A 92 11.32 -3.10 -7.11
C ILE A 92 12.25 -2.20 -7.94
N GLY A 93 13.35 -1.71 -7.35
CA GLY A 93 14.35 -0.87 -8.00
C GLY A 93 14.09 0.64 -7.85
N GLN A 94 15.16 1.43 -7.95
CA GLN A 94 15.16 2.86 -7.66
C GLN A 94 14.26 3.68 -8.60
N GLU A 95 14.25 3.37 -9.89
CA GLU A 95 13.44 4.09 -10.89
C GLU A 95 11.94 3.99 -10.60
N ARG A 96 11.48 2.79 -10.23
CA ARG A 96 10.07 2.56 -9.92
C ARG A 96 9.70 3.16 -8.57
N LEU A 97 10.61 3.16 -7.60
CA LEU A 97 10.40 3.84 -6.32
C LEU A 97 10.29 5.37 -6.51
N LYS A 98 11.13 5.96 -7.35
CA LYS A 98 11.08 7.38 -7.73
C LYS A 98 9.75 7.75 -8.40
N SER A 99 9.24 6.89 -9.29
CA SER A 99 7.93 7.07 -9.91
C SER A 99 6.79 7.06 -8.89
N ILE A 100 6.83 6.14 -7.91
CA ILE A 100 5.86 6.08 -6.82
C ILE A 100 5.90 7.36 -5.97
N ILE A 101 7.09 7.82 -5.58
CA ILE A 101 7.26 9.06 -4.79
C ILE A 101 6.69 10.27 -5.55
N LYS A 102 7.00 10.39 -6.86
CA LYS A 102 6.42 11.45 -7.71
C LYS A 102 4.90 11.38 -7.86
N SER A 103 4.31 10.20 -7.73
CA SER A 103 2.87 10.01 -7.87
C SER A 103 2.10 10.44 -6.63
N ILE A 104 2.74 10.46 -5.45
CA ILE A 104 2.13 10.85 -4.17
C ILE A 104 2.49 12.29 -3.75
N MET A 105 3.57 12.87 -4.29
CA MET A 105 3.80 14.31 -4.32
C MET A 105 2.82 15.01 -5.29
#